data_AF-A0A135W9J6-F1
#
_entry.id   AF-A0A135W9J6-F1
#
_cell.length_a   1.000
_cell.length_b   1.000
_cell.length_c   1.000
_cell.angle_alpha   90.00
_cell.angle_beta   90.00
_cell.angle_gamma   90.00
#
_symmetry.space_group_name_H-M   'P 1'
#
loop_
_entity.id
_entity.type
_entity.pdbx_description
1 polymer ?
#
loop_
_entity_poly.entity_id
_entity_poly.type
_entity_poly.pdbx_seq_one_letter_code
_entity_poly.pdbx_strand_id
1 'polypeptide(L)'
;MLKHSIDRYDHYFDSINNKGNLFLTLNTFLLGGIITGYYSIKDNINGEIDVIFFVWIALILCLLSIGTTLLAIIPYISKQADCVSGSVLNFNNVANISLGSLKRMYEDLTEDKKYEDYLEQSHLLAKGLQKKFSYLKIATCLLGGCFTCIIIIGIKIFN
;
A
#
# COMPACT_ATOMS: atom_id res chain seq x y z
N MET A 1 15.60 15.95 -17.15
CA MET A 1 15.94 15.25 -15.88
C MET A 1 14.70 15.02 -15.02
N LEU A 2 13.95 16.06 -14.63
CA LEU A 2 12.75 15.93 -13.77
C LEU A 2 11.66 15.00 -14.34
N LYS A 3 11.34 15.13 -15.63
CA LYS A 3 10.38 14.22 -16.30
C LYS A 3 10.77 12.74 -16.16
N HIS A 4 12.06 12.42 -16.37
CA HIS A 4 12.56 11.06 -16.20
C HIS A 4 12.50 10.58 -14.74
N SER A 5 12.65 11.48 -13.76
CA SER A 5 12.43 11.13 -12.34
C SER A 5 10.97 10.79 -12.06
N ILE A 6 10.02 11.55 -12.64
CA ILE A 6 8.59 11.27 -12.55
C ILE A 6 8.26 9.91 -13.16
N ASP A 7 8.73 9.62 -14.37
CA ASP A 7 8.50 8.32 -15.03
C ASP A 7 9.03 7.14 -14.16
N ARG A 8 10.18 7.33 -13.51
CA ARG A 8 10.72 6.33 -12.56
C ARG A 8 9.84 6.18 -11.32
N TYR A 9 9.28 7.26 -10.80
CA TYR A 9 8.39 7.21 -9.66
C TYR A 9 7.09 6.49 -9.99
N ASP A 10 6.50 6.75 -11.15
CA ASP A 10 5.30 6.05 -11.62
C ASP A 10 5.55 4.53 -11.71
N HIS A 11 6.69 4.12 -12.27
CA HIS A 11 7.08 2.71 -12.28
C HIS A 11 7.23 2.13 -10.85
N TYR A 12 7.71 2.91 -9.88
CA TYR A 12 7.74 2.45 -8.48
C TYR A 12 6.35 2.35 -7.85
N PHE A 13 5.40 3.23 -8.20
CA PHE A 13 4.01 3.12 -7.77
C PHE A 13 3.39 1.82 -8.27
N ASP A 14 3.57 1.50 -9.55
CA ASP A 14 3.09 0.24 -10.13
C ASP A 14 3.70 -0.98 -9.44
N SER A 15 5.01 -0.93 -9.16
CA SER A 15 5.71 -1.99 -8.43
C SER A 15 5.14 -2.22 -7.03
N ILE A 16 4.86 -1.14 -6.27
CA ILE A 16 4.24 -1.24 -4.94
C ILE A 16 2.83 -1.81 -5.04
N ASN A 17 2.02 -1.32 -5.98
CA ASN A 17 0.64 -1.79 -6.13
C ASN A 17 0.61 -3.28 -6.49
N ASN A 18 1.51 -3.73 -7.38
CA ASN A 18 1.64 -5.14 -7.74
C ASN A 18 2.08 -6.00 -6.53
N LYS A 19 3.07 -5.55 -5.74
CA LYS A 19 3.48 -6.23 -4.50
C LYS A 19 2.34 -6.27 -3.47
N GLY A 20 1.58 -5.18 -3.34
CA GLY A 20 0.43 -5.10 -2.45
C GLY A 20 -0.66 -6.09 -2.84
N ASN A 21 -0.96 -6.23 -4.14
CA ASN A 21 -1.90 -7.24 -4.62
C ASN A 21 -1.45 -8.66 -4.28
N LEU A 22 -0.16 -8.98 -4.49
CA LEU A 22 0.42 -10.27 -4.09
C LEU A 22 0.24 -10.52 -2.58
N PHE A 23 0.52 -9.50 -1.76
CA PHE A 23 0.38 -9.61 -0.30
C PHE A 23 -1.07 -9.80 0.14
N LEU A 24 -2.04 -9.16 -0.54
CA LEU A 24 -3.46 -9.40 -0.28
C LEU A 24 -3.84 -10.85 -0.60
N THR A 25 -3.44 -11.36 -1.76
CA THR A 25 -3.68 -12.77 -2.11
C THR A 25 -3.09 -13.74 -1.08
N LEU A 26 -1.83 -13.52 -0.69
CA LEU A 26 -1.17 -14.33 0.33
C LEU A 26 -1.89 -14.24 1.68
N ASN A 27 -2.25 -13.04 2.13
CA ASN A 27 -2.97 -12.87 3.38
C ASN A 27 -4.36 -13.51 3.36
N THR A 28 -5.11 -13.43 2.25
CA THR A 28 -6.39 -14.11 2.10
C THR A 28 -6.23 -15.63 2.18
N PHE A 29 -5.21 -16.17 1.50
CA PHE A 29 -4.88 -17.59 1.57
C PHE A 29 -4.52 -18.01 3.00
N LEU A 30 -3.67 -17.24 3.70
CA LEU A 30 -3.29 -17.52 5.08
C LEU A 30 -4.46 -17.42 6.03
N LEU A 31 -5.32 -16.41 5.90
CA LEU A 31 -6.50 -16.25 6.74
C LEU A 31 -7.43 -17.46 6.62
N GLY A 32 -7.70 -17.90 5.38
CA GLY A 32 -8.46 -19.13 5.12
C GLY A 32 -7.77 -20.36 5.73
N GLY A 33 -6.45 -20.49 5.53
CA GLY A 33 -5.66 -21.58 6.09
C GLY A 33 -5.67 -21.64 7.62
N ILE A 34 -5.55 -20.50 8.31
CA ILE A 34 -5.60 -20.41 9.77
C ILE A 34 -6.98 -20.83 10.28
N ILE A 35 -8.05 -20.32 9.67
CA ILE A 35 -9.43 -20.63 10.08
C ILE A 35 -9.71 -22.12 9.87
N THR A 36 -9.50 -22.65 8.67
CA THR A 36 -9.73 -24.07 8.36
C THR A 36 -8.82 -24.99 9.16
N GLY A 37 -7.55 -24.60 9.34
CA GLY A 37 -6.58 -25.32 10.16
C GLY A 37 -7.05 -25.43 11.61
N TYR A 38 -7.47 -24.32 12.22
CA TYR A 38 -8.04 -24.31 13.57
C TYR A 38 -9.23 -25.25 13.70
N TYR A 39 -10.21 -25.19 12.80
CA TYR A 39 -11.37 -26.07 12.84
C TYR A 39 -11.02 -27.56 12.66
N SER A 40 -9.90 -27.87 12.02
CA SER A 40 -9.43 -29.24 11.84
C SER A 40 -8.75 -29.81 13.08
N ILE A 41 -8.17 -28.95 13.93
CA ILE A 41 -7.39 -29.38 15.11
C ILE A 41 -8.08 -29.09 16.44
N LYS A 42 -9.13 -28.25 16.46
CA LYS A 42 -9.78 -27.76 17.68
C LYS A 42 -10.19 -28.86 18.68
N ASP A 43 -10.56 -30.03 18.19
CA ASP A 43 -11.04 -31.14 19.02
C ASP A 43 -9.86 -31.92 19.64
N ASN A 44 -8.67 -31.84 19.03
CA ASN A 44 -7.45 -32.52 19.48
C ASN A 44 -6.61 -31.65 20.44
N ILE A 45 -6.73 -30.33 20.36
CA ILE A 45 -5.93 -29.37 21.16
C ILE A 45 -6.58 -29.01 22.51
N ASN A 46 -7.47 -29.86 23.02
CA ASN A 46 -8.29 -29.56 24.19
C ASN A 46 -7.40 -29.48 25.46
N GLY A 47 -6.99 -28.26 25.83
CA GLY A 47 -6.05 -27.99 26.93
C GLY A 47 -4.72 -27.34 26.51
N GLU A 48 -4.44 -27.24 25.21
CA GLU A 48 -3.21 -26.60 24.70
C GLU A 48 -3.40 -25.09 24.52
N ILE A 49 -3.36 -24.38 25.64
CA ILE A 49 -3.48 -22.91 25.70
C ILE A 49 -2.44 -22.24 24.79
N ASP A 50 -1.24 -22.80 24.68
CA ASP A 50 -0.17 -22.28 23.83
C ASP A 50 -0.55 -22.26 22.34
N VAL A 51 -1.16 -23.33 21.82
CA VAL A 51 -1.55 -23.41 20.40
C VAL A 51 -2.64 -22.39 20.12
N ILE A 52 -3.64 -22.31 20.99
CA ILE A 52 -4.72 -21.32 20.88
C ILE A 52 -4.15 -19.89 20.91
N PHE A 53 -3.18 -19.63 21.79
CA PHE A 53 -2.49 -18.33 21.87
C PHE A 53 -1.80 -17.96 20.56
N PHE A 54 -1.02 -18.87 19.96
CA PHE A 54 -0.36 -18.60 18.67
C PHE A 54 -1.35 -18.46 17.52
N VAL A 55 -2.48 -19.18 17.52
CA VAL A 55 -3.54 -19.03 16.51
C VAL A 55 -4.12 -17.61 16.56
N TRP A 56 -4.42 -17.09 17.75
CA TRP A 56 -4.92 -15.73 17.92
C TRP A 56 -3.91 -14.68 17.47
N ILE A 57 -2.62 -14.84 17.82
CA ILE A 57 -1.57 -13.94 17.33
C ILE A 57 -1.47 -13.98 15.82
N ALA A 58 -1.47 -15.16 15.20
CA ALA A 58 -1.43 -15.30 13.75
C ALA A 58 -2.59 -14.57 13.08
N LEU A 59 -3.81 -14.72 13.61
CA LEU A 59 -5.02 -14.02 13.15
C LEU A 59 -4.87 -12.50 13.21
N ILE A 60 -4.44 -11.97 14.36
CA ILE A 60 -4.24 -10.52 14.55
C ILE A 60 -3.17 -9.98 13.58
N LEU A 61 -2.03 -10.67 13.47
CA LEU A 61 -0.96 -10.28 12.56
C LEU A 61 -1.41 -10.31 11.10
N CYS A 62 -2.19 -11.32 10.71
CA CYS A 62 -2.75 -11.43 9.36
C CYS A 62 -3.71 -10.27 9.06
N LEU A 63 -4.62 -9.94 9.97
CA LEU A 63 -5.56 -8.82 9.80
C LEU A 63 -4.86 -7.46 9.75
N LEU A 64 -3.85 -7.25 10.60
CA LEU A 64 -3.03 -6.04 10.55
C LEU A 64 -2.20 -5.97 9.26
N SER A 65 -1.70 -7.10 8.75
CA SER A 65 -0.98 -7.15 7.47
C SER A 65 -1.90 -6.77 6.31
N ILE A 66 -3.15 -7.26 6.30
CA ILE A 66 -4.16 -6.85 5.31
C ILE A 66 -4.40 -5.35 5.40
N GLY A 67 -4.70 -4.82 6.59
CA GLY A 67 -4.98 -3.40 6.78
C GLY A 67 -3.84 -2.49 6.32
N THR A 68 -2.60 -2.82 6.68
CA THR A 68 -1.41 -2.06 6.26
C THR A 68 -1.11 -2.21 4.77
N THR A 69 -1.39 -3.36 4.16
CA THR A 69 -1.29 -3.55 2.70
C THR A 69 -2.31 -2.70 1.96
N LEU A 70 -3.56 -2.65 2.43
CA LEU A 70 -4.60 -1.78 1.87
C LEU A 70 -4.17 -0.31 1.93
N LEU A 71 -3.66 0.15 3.07
CA LEU A 71 -3.12 1.51 3.21
C LEU A 71 -1.94 1.80 2.26
N ALA A 72 -1.12 0.79 1.94
CA ALA A 72 -0.02 0.95 0.98
C ALA A 72 -0.51 1.11 -0.46
N ILE A 73 -1.60 0.45 -0.86
CA ILE A 73 -2.10 0.49 -2.24
C ILE A 73 -3.12 1.62 -2.50
N ILE A 74 -3.72 2.22 -1.47
CA ILE A 74 -4.63 3.38 -1.63
C ILE A 74 -3.95 4.45 -2.51
N PRO A 75 -4.63 4.97 -3.55
CA PRO A 75 -4.08 6.01 -4.41
C PRO A 75 -3.59 7.22 -3.61
N TYR A 76 -2.39 7.69 -3.91
CA TYR A 76 -1.88 8.92 -3.32
C TYR A 76 -2.35 10.10 -4.17
N ILE A 77 -3.39 10.80 -3.70
CA ILE A 77 -3.87 12.01 -4.35
C ILE A 77 -3.45 13.19 -3.46
N SER A 78 -2.49 13.97 -3.94
CA SER A 78 -2.07 15.19 -3.27
C SER A 78 -2.62 16.43 -3.97
N LYS A 79 -3.12 17.35 -3.13
CA LYS A 79 -3.70 18.68 -3.42
C LYS A 79 -5.16 18.69 -3.89
N GLN A 80 -5.86 19.70 -3.37
CA GLN A 80 -7.15 20.18 -3.86
C GLN A 80 -6.94 20.82 -5.24
N ALA A 81 -7.94 20.71 -6.12
CA ALA A 81 -7.88 21.38 -7.41
C ALA A 81 -7.94 22.91 -7.25
N ASP A 82 -7.18 23.62 -8.09
CA ASP A 82 -7.07 25.08 -8.16
C ASP A 82 -6.99 25.50 -9.64
N CYS A 83 -7.84 26.44 -10.05
CA CYS A 83 -7.95 26.92 -11.42
C CYS A 83 -7.05 28.12 -11.75
N VAL A 84 -6.28 28.62 -10.78
CA VAL A 84 -5.38 29.78 -10.89
C VAL A 84 -3.92 29.38 -10.63
N SER A 85 -3.68 28.63 -9.54
CA SER A 85 -2.33 28.22 -9.12
C SER A 85 -2.12 26.70 -9.15
N GLY A 86 -3.08 25.96 -9.70
CA GLY A 86 -3.00 24.51 -9.79
C GLY A 86 -1.95 24.03 -10.78
N SER A 87 -1.62 22.75 -10.67
CA SER A 87 -0.71 22.08 -11.60
C SER A 87 -1.41 21.77 -12.93
N VAL A 88 -0.71 22.00 -14.05
CA VAL A 88 -1.20 21.59 -15.39
C VAL A 88 -0.86 20.13 -15.71
N LEU A 89 0.02 19.51 -14.92
CA LEU A 89 0.44 18.11 -15.04
C LEU A 89 -0.36 17.17 -14.12
N ASN A 90 -0.80 17.66 -12.96
CA ASN A 90 -1.49 16.84 -11.96
C ASN A 90 -2.89 16.46 -12.45
N PHE A 91 -3.11 15.16 -12.64
CA PHE A 91 -4.38 14.65 -13.17
C PHE A 91 -5.59 15.05 -12.31
N ASN A 92 -5.44 15.10 -10.98
CA ASN A 92 -6.53 15.48 -10.09
C ASN A 92 -6.90 16.96 -10.27
N ASN A 93 -5.93 17.83 -10.55
CA ASN A 93 -6.24 19.22 -10.87
C ASN A 93 -6.93 19.33 -12.23
N VAL A 94 -6.32 18.74 -13.27
CA VAL A 94 -6.82 18.80 -14.66
C VAL A 94 -8.23 18.23 -14.78
N ALA A 95 -8.54 17.14 -14.07
CA ALA A 95 -9.86 16.52 -14.10
C ALA A 95 -10.96 17.33 -13.39
N ASN A 96 -10.59 18.23 -12.47
CA ASN A 96 -11.55 18.95 -11.61
C ASN A 96 -11.69 20.45 -11.93
N ILE A 97 -11.01 20.95 -12.98
CA ILE A 97 -11.17 22.32 -13.47
C ILE A 97 -11.85 22.34 -14.84
N SER A 98 -12.41 23.48 -15.22
CA SER A 98 -13.03 23.63 -16.56
C SER A 98 -11.97 23.64 -17.66
N LEU A 99 -12.33 23.18 -18.86
CA LEU A 99 -11.46 23.27 -20.05
C LEU A 99 -11.03 24.71 -20.35
N GLY A 100 -11.92 25.68 -20.12
CA GLY A 100 -11.60 27.11 -20.30
C GLY A 100 -10.54 27.59 -19.30
N SER A 101 -10.62 27.15 -18.05
CA SER A 101 -9.58 27.42 -17.03
C SER A 101 -8.26 26.77 -17.40
N LEU A 102 -8.29 25.50 -17.84
CA LEU A 102 -7.10 24.78 -18.27
C LEU A 102 -6.40 25.49 -19.45
N LYS A 103 -7.17 25.94 -20.46
CA LYS A 103 -6.61 26.70 -21.60
C LYS A 103 -5.88 27.96 -21.13
N ARG A 104 -6.48 28.75 -20.23
CA ARG A 104 -5.83 29.94 -19.66
C ARG A 104 -4.55 29.60 -18.90
N MET A 105 -4.55 28.53 -18.12
CA MET A 105 -3.35 28.08 -17.40
C MET A 105 -2.22 27.70 -18.36
N TYR A 106 -2.55 27.11 -19.52
CA TYR A 106 -1.57 26.83 -20.58
C TYR A 106 -1.08 28.09 -21.30
N GLU A 107 -1.96 29.07 -21.53
CA GLU A 107 -1.60 30.37 -22.12
C GLU A 107 -0.65 31.17 -21.21
N ASP A 108 -0.84 31.08 -19.88
CA ASP A 108 -0.01 31.75 -18.86
C ASP A 108 1.22 30.93 -18.41
N LEU A 109 1.49 29.79 -19.07
CA LEU A 109 2.56 28.86 -18.70
C LEU A 109 3.91 29.36 -19.22
N THR A 110 4.77 29.81 -18.29
CA THR A 110 6.17 30.10 -18.58
C THR A 110 7.05 28.87 -18.35
N GLU A 111 8.25 28.84 -18.94
CA GLU A 111 9.19 27.73 -18.70
C GLU A 111 9.59 27.62 -17.22
N ASP A 112 9.68 28.74 -16.49
CA ASP A 112 9.94 28.74 -15.04
C ASP A 112 8.80 28.09 -14.25
N LYS A 113 7.54 28.50 -14.50
CA LYS A 113 6.35 27.89 -13.86
C LYS A 113 6.22 26.41 -14.16
N LYS A 114 6.54 26.01 -15.40
CA LYS A 114 6.56 24.62 -15.84
C LYS A 114 7.64 23.82 -15.12
N TYR A 115 8.84 24.39 -14.96
CA TYR A 115 9.90 23.76 -14.17
C TYR A 115 9.50 23.59 -12.71
N GLU A 116 8.89 24.60 -12.10
CA GLU A 116 8.37 24.54 -10.73
C GLU A 116 7.29 23.46 -10.56
N ASP A 117 6.34 23.36 -11.51
CA ASP A 117 5.31 22.31 -11.49
C ASP A 117 5.96 20.91 -11.58
N TYR A 118 6.94 20.72 -12.48
CA TYR A 118 7.70 19.47 -12.55
C TYR A 118 8.43 19.14 -11.25
N LEU A 119 9.07 20.14 -10.62
CA LEU A 119 9.79 19.96 -9.36
C LEU A 119 8.83 19.58 -8.23
N GLU A 120 7.68 20.24 -8.16
CA GLU A 120 6.65 19.95 -7.18
C GLU A 120 6.05 18.56 -7.37
N GLN A 121 5.65 18.18 -8.59
CA GLN A 121 5.14 16.83 -8.85
C GLN A 121 6.18 15.76 -8.48
N SER A 122 7.44 15.97 -8.87
CA SER A 122 8.53 15.06 -8.52
C SER A 122 8.67 14.90 -6.99
N HIS A 123 8.57 15.99 -6.23
CA HIS A 123 8.64 15.95 -4.77
C HIS A 123 7.42 15.24 -4.14
N LEU A 124 6.21 15.55 -4.62
CA LEU A 124 4.96 14.95 -4.14
C LEU A 124 4.93 13.44 -4.40
N LEU A 125 5.33 13.00 -5.59
CA LEU A 125 5.42 11.58 -5.94
C LEU A 125 6.45 10.86 -5.05
N ALA A 126 7.62 11.44 -4.84
CA ALA A 126 8.64 10.87 -3.95
C ALA A 126 8.12 10.71 -2.51
N LYS A 127 7.40 11.71 -1.97
CA LYS A 127 6.78 11.66 -0.64
C LYS A 127 5.68 10.59 -0.56
N GLY A 128 4.84 10.50 -1.59
CA GLY A 128 3.81 9.48 -1.72
C GLY A 128 4.42 8.06 -1.73
N LEU A 129 5.46 7.84 -2.55
CA LEU A 129 6.20 6.59 -2.61
C LEU A 129 6.82 6.21 -1.26
N GLN A 130 7.50 7.15 -0.60
CA GLN A 130 8.11 6.88 0.71
C GLN A 130 7.07 6.40 1.72
N LYS A 131 5.90 7.06 1.77
CA LYS A 131 4.80 6.67 2.66
C LYS A 131 4.28 5.27 2.32
N LYS A 132 4.05 4.98 1.04
CA LYS A 132 3.57 3.67 0.58
C LYS A 132 4.57 2.55 0.86
N PHE A 133 5.86 2.75 0.62
CA PHE A 133 6.91 1.79 0.94
C PHE A 133 7.00 1.53 2.45
N SER A 134 6.81 2.55 3.28
CA SER A 134 6.79 2.40 4.74
C SER A 134 5.66 1.46 5.18
N TYR A 135 4.44 1.65 4.67
CA TYR A 135 3.33 0.74 4.97
C TYR A 135 3.56 -0.68 4.46
N LEU A 136 4.10 -0.83 3.24
CA LEU A 136 4.42 -2.15 2.69
C LEU A 136 5.51 -2.87 3.51
N LYS A 137 6.50 -2.14 4.03
CA LYS A 137 7.51 -2.68 4.94
C LYS A 137 6.88 -3.21 6.23
N ILE A 138 5.95 -2.45 6.82
CA ILE A 138 5.21 -2.89 8.02
C ILE A 138 4.39 -4.14 7.71
N ALA A 139 3.65 -4.14 6.59
CA ALA A 139 2.88 -5.29 6.13
C ALA A 139 3.74 -6.55 5.95
N THR A 140 4.96 -6.39 5.44
CA THR A 140 5.95 -7.47 5.28
C THR A 140 6.36 -8.06 6.63
N CYS A 141 6.68 -7.22 7.62
CA CYS A 141 7.02 -7.69 8.96
C CYS A 141 5.86 -8.43 9.64
N LEU A 142 4.64 -7.91 9.52
CA LEU A 142 3.44 -8.55 10.07
C LEU A 142 3.18 -9.90 9.42
N LEU A 143 3.33 -10.00 8.10
CA LEU A 143 3.20 -11.23 7.35
C LEU A 143 4.25 -12.27 7.79
N GLY A 144 5.51 -11.85 7.93
CA GLY A 144 6.59 -12.71 8.44
C GLY A 144 6.33 -13.22 9.88
N GLY A 145 5.80 -12.37 10.76
CA GLY A 145 5.36 -12.79 12.09
C GLY A 145 4.21 -13.80 12.04
N CYS A 146 3.24 -13.61 11.14
CA CYS A 146 2.13 -14.55 10.93
C CYS A 146 2.65 -15.94 10.51
N PHE A 147 3.54 -16.00 9.51
CA PHE A 147 4.20 -17.25 9.09
C PHE A 147 4.94 -17.93 10.24
N THR A 148 5.65 -17.15 11.06
CA THR A 148 6.40 -17.68 12.21
C THR A 148 5.46 -18.34 13.22
N CYS A 149 4.31 -17.72 13.50
CA CYS A 149 3.29 -18.31 14.38
C CYS A 149 2.73 -19.62 13.81
N ILE A 150 2.43 -19.67 12.50
CA ILE A 150 1.96 -20.89 11.83
C ILE A 150 2.98 -22.02 11.93
N ILE A 151 4.28 -21.73 11.75
CA ILE A 151 5.35 -22.72 11.90
C ILE A 151 5.39 -23.27 13.34
N ILE A 152 5.30 -22.39 14.34
CA ILE A 152 5.29 -22.79 15.75
C ILE A 152 4.09 -23.69 16.06
N ILE A 153 2.90 -23.33 15.56
CA ILE A 153 1.68 -24.15 15.69
C ILE A 153 1.91 -25.53 15.08
N GLY A 154 2.44 -25.59 13.86
CA GLY A 154 2.74 -26.86 13.19
C GLY A 154 3.68 -27.75 14.02
N ILE A 155 4.79 -27.19 14.53
CA ILE A 155 5.74 -27.93 15.38
C ILE A 155 5.06 -28.46 16.64
N LYS A 156 4.22 -27.65 17.31
CA LYS A 156 3.52 -28.06 18.53
C LYS A 156 2.49 -29.17 18.28
N ILE A 157 1.85 -29.21 17.11
CA ILE A 157 0.87 -30.25 16.78
C ILE A 157 1.55 -31.59 16.45
N PHE A 158 2.76 -31.56 15.90
CA PHE A 158 3.48 -32.76 15.48
C PHE A 158 4.45 -33.34 16.52
N ASN A 159 4.73 -32.61 17.61
CA ASN A 159 5.55 -33.07 18.75
C ASN A 159 4.67 -33.56 19.89
#